data_AF-A0A7K1CS49-F1
#
_entry.id   AF-A0A7K1CS49-F1
#
_cell.length_a   1.000
_cell.length_b   1.000
_cell.length_c   1.000
_cell.angle_alpha   90.00
_cell.angle_beta   90.00
_cell.angle_gamma   90.00
#
_symmetry.space_group_name_H-M   'P 1'
#
loop_
_entity.id
_entity.type
_entity.pdbx_description
1 polymer ?
#
loop_
_entity_poly.entity_id
_entity_poly.type
_entity_poly.pdbx_seq_one_letter_code
_entity_poly.pdbx_strand_id
1 'polypeptide(L)'
;WFVPVTPGTRFVTVGGAIASDVHGKNHHVDGSFGQHVRSMTVLLSNGEVVELSPHQNPEWFWATVGGMGLTGIVLRAQVALLPIETSQVLVETERLGNFDAVCAAMSADGDDDRYRYSVCWVDLLATGASMGRGVLTRGNHAQLSEVSSDEPLKYDPRLRVSAPGWVPNGLLNKLSIRAFNEVWYRKAPSQRHVGCESIPAFFHPLDGVTNWNRLYGNQGFIQYQFIVPLDRTDVLRRVIETFSDAGVASFLAVLKRMGPQNLAPMSFPTEGWTLTLDMAAGLKGLPELLARVDAMVLDAGGRHYLAKDSHVAPSAVRRGYPRLDEWLSVREAMDPAGMWRSDLSRRLGLVQGA
;
A
#
# COMPACT_ATOMS: atom_id res chain seq x y z
N TRP A 1 3.49 0.30 23.30
CA TRP A 1 3.32 -0.66 22.19
C TRP A 1 2.67 0.03 21.01
N PHE A 2 3.07 -0.31 19.81
CA PHE A 2 2.54 0.18 18.54
C PHE A 2 2.16 -1.00 17.63
N VAL A 3 1.20 -0.79 16.72
CA VAL A 3 0.79 -1.82 15.75
C VAL A 3 1.97 -2.07 14.79
N PRO A 4 2.34 -3.33 14.52
CA PRO A 4 3.58 -3.62 13.80
C PRO A 4 3.54 -3.18 12.33
N VAL A 5 2.37 -3.26 11.71
CA VAL A 5 2.15 -2.81 10.34
C VAL A 5 0.86 -2.02 10.31
N THR A 6 0.94 -0.79 9.80
CA THR A 6 -0.23 0.07 9.63
C THR A 6 -0.32 0.53 8.17
N PRO A 7 -1.47 0.35 7.50
CA PRO A 7 -1.68 0.90 6.16
C PRO A 7 -1.84 2.43 6.23
N GLY A 8 -2.05 3.06 5.08
CA GLY A 8 -2.18 4.53 5.00
C GLY A 8 -3.40 5.13 5.72
N THR A 9 -4.27 4.29 6.29
CA THR A 9 -5.40 4.69 7.13
C THR A 9 -5.47 3.81 8.38
N ARG A 10 -5.89 4.37 9.51
CA ARG A 10 -6.11 3.61 10.75
C ARG A 10 -7.49 2.96 10.83
N PHE A 11 -8.39 3.27 9.90
CA PHE A 11 -9.78 2.80 9.91
C PHE A 11 -9.94 1.45 9.21
N VAL A 12 -9.20 0.45 9.67
CA VAL A 12 -9.28 -0.95 9.19
C VAL A 12 -9.48 -1.89 10.36
N THR A 13 -10.20 -3.00 10.13
CA THR A 13 -10.35 -4.06 11.12
C THR A 13 -9.14 -4.99 11.10
N VAL A 14 -8.90 -5.71 12.20
CA VAL A 14 -7.85 -6.74 12.26
C VAL A 14 -8.12 -7.85 11.24
N GLY A 15 -9.38 -8.30 11.10
CA GLY A 15 -9.75 -9.30 10.09
C GLY A 15 -9.46 -8.84 8.66
N GLY A 16 -9.77 -7.58 8.34
CA GLY A 16 -9.44 -7.00 7.03
C GLY A 16 -7.93 -6.85 6.80
N ALA A 17 -7.17 -6.50 7.85
CA ALA A 17 -5.71 -6.41 7.80
C ALA A 17 -5.06 -7.78 7.50
N ILE A 18 -5.57 -8.85 8.10
CA ILE A 18 -5.14 -10.23 7.86
C ILE A 18 -5.57 -10.70 6.46
N ALA A 19 -6.86 -10.56 6.13
CA ALA A 19 -7.42 -11.03 4.88
C ALA A 19 -6.80 -10.34 3.66
N SER A 20 -6.38 -9.08 3.79
CA SER A 20 -5.68 -8.37 2.73
C SER A 20 -4.15 -8.48 2.81
N ASP A 21 -3.63 -9.06 3.90
CA ASP A 21 -2.22 -9.04 4.27
C ASP A 21 -1.58 -7.66 4.08
N VAL A 22 -2.16 -6.66 4.75
CA VAL A 22 -1.82 -5.25 4.54
C VAL A 22 -0.33 -4.99 4.81
N HIS A 23 0.21 -4.00 4.11
CA HIS A 23 1.60 -3.56 4.25
C HIS A 23 1.70 -2.08 4.60
N GLY A 24 2.80 -1.70 5.24
CA GLY A 24 3.03 -0.35 5.77
C GLY A 24 4.08 0.45 5.01
N LYS A 25 4.64 1.46 5.68
CA LYS A 25 5.87 2.15 5.25
C LYS A 25 7.14 1.38 5.63
N ASN A 26 7.00 0.34 6.45
CA ASN A 26 8.09 -0.47 7.01
C ASN A 26 8.22 -1.85 6.39
N HIS A 27 7.58 -2.10 5.24
CA HIS A 27 7.57 -3.45 4.68
C HIS A 27 8.98 -3.98 4.39
N HIS A 28 9.94 -3.12 4.04
CA HIS A 28 11.33 -3.53 3.82
C HIS A 28 12.04 -4.04 5.08
N VAL A 29 11.58 -3.68 6.27
CA VAL A 29 12.18 -4.11 7.55
C VAL A 29 11.31 -5.13 8.28
N ASP A 30 10.02 -4.83 8.43
CA ASP A 30 9.11 -5.60 9.30
C ASP A 30 8.19 -6.54 8.50
N GLY A 31 8.09 -6.36 7.17
CA GLY A 31 7.22 -7.16 6.32
C GLY A 31 5.74 -6.73 6.36
N SER A 32 4.83 -7.66 6.12
CA SER A 32 3.38 -7.45 6.08
C SER A 32 2.70 -7.85 7.39
N PHE A 33 1.42 -7.46 7.55
CA PHE A 33 0.67 -7.71 8.79
C PHE A 33 0.63 -9.19 9.19
N GLY A 34 0.51 -10.11 8.21
CA GLY A 34 0.46 -11.55 8.44
C GLY A 34 1.66 -12.11 9.20
N GLN A 35 2.86 -11.54 9.02
CA GLN A 35 4.09 -11.98 9.71
C GLN A 35 4.07 -11.72 11.23
N HIS A 36 3.16 -10.85 11.70
CA HIS A 36 3.04 -10.51 13.12
C HIS A 36 1.87 -11.20 13.81
N VAL A 37 1.05 -11.96 13.08
CA VAL A 37 -0.05 -12.75 13.66
C VAL A 37 0.53 -14.02 14.27
N ARG A 38 0.30 -14.21 15.57
CA ARG A 38 0.75 -15.38 16.34
C ARG A 38 -0.25 -16.52 16.27
N SER A 39 -1.54 -16.19 16.31
CA SER A 39 -2.63 -17.14 16.08
C SER A 39 -3.89 -16.40 15.63
N MET A 40 -4.82 -17.13 15.03
CA MET A 40 -6.15 -16.65 14.70
C MET A 40 -7.20 -17.74 14.82
N THR A 41 -8.39 -17.36 15.27
CA THR A 41 -9.57 -18.21 15.32
C THR A 41 -10.44 -17.93 14.10
N VAL A 42 -10.77 -18.96 13.31
CA VAL A 42 -11.50 -18.84 12.05
C VAL A 42 -12.75 -19.70 12.06
N LEU A 43 -13.88 -19.12 11.65
CA LEU A 43 -15.13 -19.84 11.35
C LEU A 43 -15.10 -20.33 9.91
N LEU A 44 -15.18 -21.65 9.73
CA LEU A 44 -15.23 -22.32 8.43
C LEU A 44 -16.65 -22.42 7.88
N SER A 45 -16.79 -22.87 6.63
CA SER A 45 -18.11 -22.95 5.97
C SER A 45 -19.01 -24.05 6.53
N ASN A 46 -18.46 -25.09 7.16
CA ASN A 46 -19.21 -26.12 7.86
C ASN A 46 -19.71 -25.67 9.26
N GLY A 47 -19.40 -24.44 9.69
CA GLY A 47 -19.74 -23.92 11.02
C GLY A 47 -18.73 -24.25 12.12
N GLU A 48 -17.66 -24.99 11.80
CA GLU A 48 -16.58 -25.29 12.73
C GLU A 48 -15.72 -24.04 12.99
N VAL A 49 -15.27 -23.90 14.24
CA VAL A 49 -14.35 -22.85 14.65
C VAL A 49 -12.99 -23.47 14.95
N VAL A 50 -11.98 -23.10 14.16
CA VAL A 50 -10.63 -23.65 14.25
C VAL A 50 -9.62 -22.60 14.70
N GLU A 51 -8.60 -23.04 15.43
CA GLU A 51 -7.44 -22.21 15.78
C GLU A 51 -6.30 -22.51 14.79
N LEU A 52 -5.76 -21.44 14.20
CA LEU A 52 -4.68 -21.48 13.22
C LEU A 52 -3.49 -20.69 13.73
N SER A 53 -2.27 -21.18 13.48
CA SER A 53 -1.04 -20.43 13.74
C SER A 53 0.04 -20.82 12.71
N PRO A 54 1.17 -20.10 12.65
CA PRO A 54 2.32 -20.52 11.83
C PRO A 54 2.87 -21.91 12.18
N HIS A 55 2.46 -22.51 13.31
CA HIS A 55 2.90 -23.82 13.76
C HIS A 55 1.74 -24.84 13.93
N GLN A 56 0.49 -24.40 13.79
CA GLN A 56 -0.73 -25.21 13.91
C GLN A 56 -1.60 -24.98 12.67
N ASN A 57 -1.72 -26.00 11.83
CA ASN A 57 -2.34 -25.89 10.50
C ASN A 57 -1.74 -24.74 9.66
N PRO A 58 -0.40 -24.73 9.44
CA PRO A 58 0.29 -23.60 8.81
C PRO A 58 -0.21 -23.30 7.40
N GLU A 59 -0.61 -24.31 6.64
CA GLU A 59 -1.16 -24.14 5.29
C GLU A 59 -2.47 -23.32 5.32
N TRP A 60 -3.38 -23.63 6.26
CA TRP A 60 -4.65 -22.92 6.42
C TRP A 60 -4.44 -21.50 6.96
N PHE A 61 -3.47 -21.34 7.88
CA PHE A 61 -3.07 -20.04 8.39
C PHE A 61 -2.59 -19.13 7.25
N TRP A 62 -1.63 -19.59 6.44
CA TRP A 62 -1.06 -18.82 5.34
C TRP A 62 -1.99 -18.68 4.12
N ALA A 63 -2.97 -19.57 3.95
CA ALA A 63 -4.04 -19.37 2.97
C ALA A 63 -5.06 -18.31 3.42
N THR A 64 -5.26 -18.14 4.73
CA THR A 64 -6.14 -17.11 5.30
C THR A 64 -5.51 -15.72 5.25
N VAL A 65 -4.21 -15.63 5.53
CA VAL A 65 -3.42 -14.40 5.31
C VAL A 65 -3.42 -14.06 3.82
N GLY A 66 -3.91 -12.88 3.44
CA GLY A 66 -4.04 -12.48 2.04
C GLY A 66 -5.18 -13.19 1.28
N GLY A 67 -5.96 -14.05 1.95
CA GLY A 67 -7.03 -14.86 1.35
C GLY A 67 -8.33 -14.11 1.06
N MET A 68 -8.39 -12.80 1.30
CA MET A 68 -9.55 -11.94 1.01
C MET A 68 -10.87 -12.42 1.67
N GLY A 69 -10.78 -13.16 2.78
CA GLY A 69 -11.92 -13.73 3.50
C GLY A 69 -12.54 -14.96 2.84
N LEU A 70 -11.88 -15.56 1.84
CA LEU A 70 -12.39 -16.71 1.09
C LEU A 70 -12.09 -18.06 1.74
N THR A 71 -11.39 -18.07 2.87
CA THR A 71 -11.11 -19.27 3.67
C THR A 71 -11.99 -19.37 4.92
N GLY A 72 -12.75 -18.32 5.24
CA GLY A 72 -13.58 -18.24 6.45
C GLY A 72 -13.63 -16.84 7.06
N ILE A 73 -14.31 -16.73 8.21
CA ILE A 73 -14.42 -15.48 8.97
C ILE A 73 -13.42 -15.51 10.12
N VAL A 74 -12.47 -14.59 10.12
CA VAL A 74 -11.57 -14.37 11.26
C VAL A 74 -12.37 -13.77 12.43
N LEU A 75 -12.52 -14.54 13.51
CA LEU A 75 -13.26 -14.14 14.71
C LEU A 75 -12.37 -13.44 15.73
N ARG A 76 -11.11 -13.89 15.84
CA ARG A 76 -10.14 -13.42 16.83
C ARG A 76 -8.73 -13.60 16.28
N ALA A 77 -7.80 -12.74 16.69
CA ALA A 77 -6.37 -12.92 16.40
C ALA A 77 -5.51 -12.45 17.57
N GLN A 78 -4.35 -13.10 17.75
CA GLN A 78 -3.26 -12.63 18.60
C GLN A 78 -2.17 -12.02 17.72
N VAL A 79 -1.80 -10.77 17.96
CA VAL A 79 -0.83 -10.02 17.14
C VAL A 79 0.32 -9.55 18.02
N ALA A 80 1.56 -9.78 17.59
CA ALA A 80 2.74 -9.24 18.25
C ALA A 80 2.91 -7.76 17.93
N LEU A 81 2.99 -6.92 18.97
CA LEU A 81 3.13 -5.47 18.83
C LEU A 81 4.60 -5.03 18.89
N LEU A 82 4.87 -3.84 18.38
CA LEU A 82 6.19 -3.21 18.47
C LEU A 82 6.34 -2.45 19.79
N PRO A 83 7.43 -2.65 20.54
CA PRO A 83 7.73 -1.78 21.68
C PRO A 83 8.16 -0.41 21.17
N ILE A 84 7.68 0.64 21.84
CA ILE A 84 8.04 2.04 21.55
C ILE A 84 8.23 2.76 22.89
N GLU A 85 9.19 3.69 22.93
CA GLU A 85 9.43 4.52 24.12
C GLU A 85 8.60 5.81 24.09
N THR A 86 8.26 6.28 22.88
CA THR A 86 7.52 7.52 22.67
C THR A 86 6.45 7.36 21.58
N SER A 87 5.41 8.20 21.62
CA SER A 87 4.38 8.36 20.58
C SER A 87 4.80 9.36 19.49
N GLN A 88 6.11 9.56 19.33
CA GLN A 88 6.72 10.45 18.34
C GLN A 88 7.58 9.67 17.35
N VAL A 89 7.74 10.23 16.16
CA VAL A 89 8.55 9.69 15.07
C VAL A 89 9.58 10.74 14.69
N LEU A 90 10.86 10.36 14.68
CA LEU A 90 11.89 11.16 14.04
C LEU A 90 11.79 10.93 12.53
N VAL A 91 11.56 12.02 11.80
CA VAL A 91 11.24 12.00 10.38
C VAL A 91 12.29 12.80 9.63
N GLU A 92 12.92 12.15 8.66
CA GLU A 92 13.74 12.80 7.68
C GLU A 92 12.95 13.01 6.39
N THR A 93 13.02 14.22 5.83
CA THR A 93 12.47 14.56 4.52
C THR A 93 13.58 14.99 3.57
N GLU A 94 13.59 14.40 2.38
CA GLU A 94 14.54 14.67 1.30
C GLU A 94 13.80 14.92 -0.02
N ARG A 95 14.15 16.01 -0.70
CA ARG A 95 13.59 16.36 -2.00
C ARG A 95 14.52 15.88 -3.12
N LEU A 96 14.01 15.03 -4.00
CA LEU A 96 14.77 14.32 -5.04
C LEU A 96 14.35 14.78 -6.43
N GLY A 97 15.34 15.10 -7.27
CA GLY A 97 15.14 15.86 -8.51
C GLY A 97 14.53 15.09 -9.68
N ASN A 98 14.61 13.75 -9.67
CA ASN A 98 14.14 12.87 -10.73
C ASN A 98 14.03 11.43 -10.25
N PHE A 99 13.51 10.56 -11.12
CA PHE A 99 13.30 9.15 -10.86
C PHE A 99 14.58 8.38 -10.45
N ASP A 100 15.72 8.68 -11.10
CA ASP A 100 17.00 8.03 -10.78
C ASP A 100 17.46 8.35 -9.36
N ALA A 101 17.35 9.62 -8.96
CA ALA A 101 17.66 10.05 -7.60
C ALA A 101 16.71 9.41 -6.57
N VAL A 102 15.43 9.24 -6.92
CA VAL A 102 14.44 8.52 -6.09
C VAL A 102 14.84 7.06 -5.88
N CYS A 103 15.11 6.32 -6.96
CA CYS A 103 15.48 4.91 -6.87
C CYS A 103 16.80 4.72 -6.12
N ALA A 104 17.81 5.57 -6.38
CA ALA A 104 19.10 5.51 -5.70
C ALA A 104 18.97 5.74 -4.20
N ALA A 105 18.25 6.79 -3.77
CA ALA A 105 18.07 7.11 -2.36
C ALA A 105 17.27 6.04 -1.58
N MET A 106 16.36 5.33 -2.26
CA MET A 106 15.54 4.25 -1.70
C MET A 106 16.16 2.86 -1.84
N SER A 107 17.27 2.70 -2.56
CA SER A 107 17.95 1.41 -2.72
C SER A 107 18.64 0.95 -1.43
N ALA A 108 19.00 -0.34 -1.35
CA ALA A 108 19.77 -0.90 -0.22
C ALA A 108 21.16 -0.25 -0.08
N ASP A 109 21.81 0.06 -1.21
CA ASP A 109 23.09 0.80 -1.24
C ASP A 109 22.92 2.30 -0.87
N GLY A 110 21.67 2.76 -0.75
CA GLY A 110 21.33 4.07 -0.24
C GLY A 110 21.31 4.13 1.29
N ASP A 111 20.48 5.03 1.82
CA ASP A 111 20.30 5.18 3.27
C ASP A 111 19.01 4.47 3.77
N ASP A 112 18.24 3.83 2.89
CA ASP A 112 16.87 3.37 3.17
C ASP A 112 16.79 2.32 4.29
N ASP A 113 17.76 1.40 4.35
CA ASP A 113 17.84 0.35 5.38
C ASP A 113 18.18 0.88 6.79
N ARG A 114 18.58 2.16 6.91
CA ARG A 114 18.79 2.82 8.21
C ARG A 114 17.49 3.27 8.87
N TYR A 115 16.38 3.24 8.13
CA TYR A 115 15.08 3.71 8.60
C TYR A 115 14.10 2.55 8.60
N ARG A 116 13.40 2.41 9.71
CA ARG A 116 12.30 1.44 9.83
C ARG A 116 11.17 1.76 8.87
N TYR A 117 10.87 3.04 8.66
CA TYR A 117 9.80 3.50 7.79
C TYR A 117 10.35 4.30 6.61
N SER A 118 9.91 3.99 5.39
CA SER A 118 10.26 4.71 4.18
C SER A 118 9.10 4.78 3.20
N VAL A 119 8.91 5.96 2.60
CA VAL A 119 7.92 6.18 1.55
C VAL A 119 8.29 7.40 0.71
N CYS A 120 8.05 7.35 -0.59
CA CYS A 120 8.26 8.50 -1.46
C CYS A 120 6.96 8.91 -2.14
N TRP A 121 6.62 10.20 -2.07
CA TRP A 121 5.63 10.79 -2.98
C TRP A 121 6.33 11.12 -4.30
N VAL A 122 5.74 10.73 -5.43
CA VAL A 122 6.32 10.92 -6.76
C VAL A 122 5.42 11.81 -7.62
N ASP A 123 6.00 12.76 -8.36
CA ASP A 123 5.26 13.61 -9.29
C ASP A 123 5.17 12.96 -10.68
N LEU A 124 4.01 12.38 -10.99
CA LEU A 124 3.75 11.76 -12.30
C LEU A 124 3.50 12.78 -13.43
N LEU A 125 3.30 14.06 -13.12
CA LEU A 125 3.11 15.12 -14.14
C LEU A 125 4.43 15.79 -14.54
N ALA A 126 5.51 15.56 -13.80
CA ALA A 126 6.82 16.04 -14.18
C ALA A 126 7.36 15.24 -15.38
N THR A 127 7.96 15.93 -16.34
CA THR A 127 8.47 15.37 -17.60
C THR A 127 9.94 15.76 -17.82
N GLY A 128 10.59 15.14 -18.81
CA GLY A 128 11.99 15.42 -19.15
C GLY A 128 12.94 15.12 -18.00
N ALA A 129 13.91 16.00 -17.75
CA ALA A 129 14.95 15.79 -16.73
C ALA A 129 14.43 15.73 -15.28
N SER A 130 13.18 16.14 -15.04
CA SER A 130 12.54 16.09 -13.71
C SER A 130 11.49 14.99 -13.59
N MET A 131 11.36 14.12 -14.60
CA MET A 131 10.39 13.03 -14.58
C MET A 131 10.61 12.13 -13.37
N GLY A 132 9.51 11.85 -12.66
CA GLY A 132 9.53 11.04 -11.43
C GLY A 132 10.26 11.68 -10.25
N ARG A 133 10.46 13.01 -10.24
CA ARG A 133 10.92 13.72 -9.03
C ARG A 133 10.01 13.39 -7.85
N GLY A 134 10.57 13.44 -6.64
CA GLY A 134 9.84 12.99 -5.46
C GLY A 134 10.24 13.66 -4.17
N VAL A 135 9.43 13.41 -3.15
CA VAL A 135 9.69 13.78 -1.76
C VAL A 135 9.76 12.47 -0.98
N LEU A 136 10.98 12.09 -0.61
CA LEU A 136 11.25 10.91 0.20
C LEU A 136 11.10 11.29 1.68
N THR A 137 10.30 10.50 2.39
CA THR A 137 10.06 10.64 3.82
C THR A 137 10.42 9.34 4.51
N ARG A 138 11.40 9.40 5.40
CA ARG A 138 11.92 8.26 6.17
C ARG A 138 11.77 8.52 7.65
N GLY A 139 11.68 7.49 8.48
CA GLY A 139 11.61 7.72 9.92
C GLY A 139 11.77 6.50 10.80
N ASN A 140 11.95 6.78 12.09
CA ASN A 140 12.08 5.83 13.18
C ASN A 140 11.24 6.33 14.38
N HIS A 141 10.73 5.41 15.21
CA HIS A 141 10.16 5.83 16.49
C HIS A 141 11.22 6.54 17.33
N ALA A 142 10.90 7.71 17.86
CA ALA A 142 11.84 8.47 18.68
C ALA A 142 12.07 7.75 20.02
N GLN A 143 13.33 7.68 20.44
CA GLN A 143 13.72 7.22 21.78
C GLN A 143 13.43 8.32 22.81
N LEU A 144 13.32 7.93 24.08
CA LEU A 144 13.09 8.89 25.17
C LEU A 144 14.21 9.93 25.28
N SER A 145 15.45 9.56 24.92
CA SER A 145 16.61 10.46 24.93
C SER A 145 16.57 11.52 23.83
N GLU A 146 15.75 11.34 22.79
CA GLU A 146 15.70 12.19 21.60
C GLU A 146 14.59 13.26 21.69
N VAL A 147 13.69 13.15 22.66
CA VAL A 147 12.52 14.03 22.81
C VAL A 147 12.36 14.48 24.26
N SER A 148 12.12 15.77 24.46
CA SER A 148 11.77 16.31 25.77
C SER A 148 10.25 16.24 25.95
N SER A 149 9.75 15.30 26.74
CA SER A 149 8.32 15.16 27.03
C SER A 149 8.06 14.57 28.42
N ASP A 150 7.13 15.19 29.15
CA ASP A 150 6.65 14.67 30.44
C ASP A 150 5.69 13.48 30.29
N GLU A 151 5.06 13.33 29.10
CA GLU A 151 4.13 12.24 28.77
C GLU A 151 4.53 11.59 27.43
N PRO A 152 5.68 10.90 27.35
CA PRO A 152 6.30 10.48 26.08
C PRO A 152 5.40 9.56 25.24
N LEU A 153 4.51 8.80 25.87
CA LEU A 153 3.60 7.86 25.20
C LEU A 153 2.21 8.43 24.92
N LYS A 154 1.95 9.70 25.24
CA LYS A 154 0.64 10.32 24.97
C LYS A 154 0.33 10.35 23.48
N TYR A 155 -0.81 9.77 23.11
CA TYR A 155 -1.29 9.73 21.74
C TYR A 155 -2.38 10.79 21.52
N ASP A 156 -2.13 11.75 20.62
CA ASP A 156 -3.15 12.68 20.14
C ASP A 156 -3.63 12.23 18.75
N PRO A 157 -4.87 11.72 18.61
CA PRO A 157 -5.38 11.23 17.33
C PRO A 157 -5.77 12.33 16.34
N ARG A 158 -5.72 13.61 16.73
CA ARG A 158 -6.27 14.72 15.95
C ARG A 158 -5.28 15.20 14.90
N LEU A 159 -5.66 15.06 13.63
CA LEU A 159 -5.03 15.77 12.52
C LEU A 159 -5.86 17.02 12.21
N ARG A 160 -5.38 18.19 12.64
CA ARG A 160 -6.07 19.48 12.44
C ARG A 160 -5.80 20.06 11.06
N VAL A 161 -6.12 19.34 10.00
CA VAL A 161 -6.04 19.86 8.63
C VAL A 161 -7.30 19.49 7.89
N SER A 162 -8.29 20.39 7.86
CA SER A 162 -9.41 20.25 6.94
C SER A 162 -8.94 20.45 5.51
N ALA A 163 -9.43 19.64 4.58
CA ALA A 163 -9.34 19.97 3.16
C ALA A 163 -9.96 21.38 2.98
N PRO A 164 -9.39 22.25 2.13
CA PRO A 164 -9.97 23.56 1.91
C PRO A 164 -11.40 23.38 1.37
N GLY A 165 -12.41 23.77 2.16
CA GLY A 165 -13.83 23.56 1.84
C GLY A 165 -14.34 24.35 0.62
N TRP A 166 -13.43 25.03 -0.09
CA TRP A 166 -13.71 25.85 -1.26
C TRP A 166 -13.28 25.21 -2.58
N VAL A 167 -12.70 24.00 -2.60
CA VAL A 167 -12.34 23.35 -3.89
C VAL A 167 -13.62 23.07 -4.69
N PRO A 168 -13.88 23.80 -5.79
CA PRO A 168 -15.10 23.62 -6.56
C PRO A 168 -15.07 22.28 -7.29
N ASN A 169 -16.22 21.64 -7.42
CA ASN A 169 -16.37 20.44 -8.25
C ASN A 169 -15.80 20.69 -9.66
N GLY A 170 -14.90 19.83 -10.13
CA GLY A 170 -14.38 19.89 -11.50
C GLY A 170 -13.15 20.79 -11.71
N LEU A 171 -12.51 21.29 -10.65
CA LEU A 171 -11.25 22.04 -10.76
C LEU A 171 -9.99 21.15 -10.75
N LEU A 172 -10.09 19.83 -10.58
CA LEU A 172 -9.00 18.90 -10.87
C LEU A 172 -8.84 18.73 -12.39
N ASN A 173 -8.06 19.61 -13.00
CA ASN A 173 -7.58 19.45 -14.36
C ASN A 173 -6.05 19.40 -14.34
N LYS A 174 -5.43 19.05 -15.47
CA LYS A 174 -3.97 18.89 -15.57
C LYS A 174 -3.18 20.10 -15.05
N LEU A 175 -3.70 21.33 -15.21
CA LEU A 175 -3.02 22.56 -14.78
C LEU A 175 -3.05 22.74 -13.27
N SER A 176 -4.21 22.55 -12.63
CA SER A 176 -4.33 22.70 -11.19
C SER A 176 -3.53 21.65 -10.43
N ILE A 177 -3.51 20.41 -10.92
CA ILE A 177 -2.71 19.33 -10.32
C ILE A 177 -1.22 19.59 -10.52
N ARG A 178 -0.80 20.08 -11.70
CA ARG A 178 0.59 20.48 -11.91
C ARG A 178 1.03 21.60 -10.97
N ALA A 179 0.19 22.62 -10.77
CA ALA A 179 0.47 23.70 -9.83
C ALA A 179 0.54 23.20 -8.38
N PHE A 180 -0.39 22.33 -7.99
CA PHE A 180 -0.37 21.69 -6.67
C PHE A 180 0.90 20.86 -6.46
N ASN A 181 1.25 20.00 -7.41
CA ASN A 181 2.44 19.15 -7.34
C ASN A 181 3.71 20.00 -7.23
N GLU A 182 3.80 21.11 -7.96
CA GLU A 182 4.94 22.04 -7.84
C GLU A 182 5.02 22.68 -6.44
N VAL A 183 3.88 23.13 -5.89
CA VAL A 183 3.82 23.70 -4.54
C VAL A 183 4.20 22.64 -3.49
N TRP A 184 3.66 21.43 -3.59
CA TRP A 184 3.98 20.33 -2.68
C TRP A 184 5.46 19.97 -2.73
N TYR A 185 6.00 19.80 -3.93
CA TYR A 185 7.42 19.52 -4.14
C TYR A 185 8.31 20.64 -3.59
N ARG A 186 7.98 21.91 -3.82
CA ARG A 186 8.79 23.04 -3.31
C ARG A 186 8.62 23.31 -1.82
N LYS A 187 7.48 22.94 -1.24
CA LYS A 187 7.24 23.00 0.21
C LYS A 187 8.15 22.03 0.96
N ALA A 188 8.51 20.90 0.35
CA ALA A 188 9.52 20.01 0.91
C ALA A 188 10.87 20.74 1.00
N PRO A 189 11.59 20.61 2.14
CA PRO A 189 12.90 21.24 2.34
C PRO A 189 13.86 20.98 1.17
N SER A 190 14.58 22.02 0.74
CA SER A 190 15.56 21.91 -0.35
C SER A 190 16.82 21.12 0.01
N GLN A 191 17.06 20.98 1.31
CA GLN A 191 18.13 20.17 1.90
C GLN A 191 17.49 19.14 2.83
N ARG A 192 18.20 18.04 3.10
CA ARG A 192 17.76 17.02 4.06
C ARG A 192 17.43 17.69 5.39
N HIS A 193 16.25 17.39 5.92
CA HIS A 193 15.76 17.95 7.17
C HIS A 193 15.22 16.83 8.05
N VAL A 194 15.69 16.80 9.30
CA VAL A 194 15.18 15.90 10.34
C VAL A 194 14.30 16.71 11.28
N GLY A 195 13.07 16.24 11.48
CA GLY A 195 12.11 16.81 12.42
C GLY A 195 11.42 15.72 13.22
N CYS A 196 10.58 16.13 14.15
CA CYS A 196 9.79 15.22 14.96
C CYS A 196 8.30 15.38 14.62
N GLU A 197 7.63 14.26 14.36
CA GLU A 197 6.21 14.22 14.02
C GLU A 197 5.43 13.34 15.00
N SER A 198 4.14 13.61 15.15
CA SER A 198 3.24 12.69 15.85
C SER A 198 2.94 11.47 14.98
N ILE A 199 2.57 10.34 15.61
CA ILE A 199 2.17 9.12 14.88
C ILE A 199 1.13 9.42 13.77
N PRO A 200 0.00 10.12 14.02
CA PRO A 200 -0.96 10.38 12.94
C PRO A 200 -0.41 11.23 11.80
N ALA A 201 0.45 12.22 12.10
CA ALA A 201 1.02 13.11 11.08
C ALA A 201 1.92 12.32 10.13
N PHE A 202 2.74 11.43 10.67
CA PHE A 202 3.63 10.61 9.88
C PHE A 202 2.87 9.48 9.15
N PHE A 203 2.10 8.66 9.87
CA PHE A 203 1.52 7.43 9.30
C PHE A 203 0.24 7.65 8.52
N HIS A 204 -0.60 8.58 8.96
CA HIS A 204 -1.98 8.74 8.48
C HIS A 204 -2.31 10.17 8.04
N PRO A 205 -1.42 10.89 7.31
CA PRO A 205 -1.67 12.30 6.98
C PRO A 205 -2.97 12.51 6.20
N LEU A 206 -3.41 11.50 5.44
CA LEU A 206 -4.65 11.52 4.67
C LEU A 206 -5.91 11.32 5.52
N ASP A 207 -5.83 10.69 6.70
CA ASP A 207 -6.97 10.52 7.60
C ASP A 207 -7.46 11.87 8.16
N GLY A 208 -6.60 12.90 8.15
CA GLY A 208 -6.98 14.28 8.48
C GLY A 208 -7.82 14.96 7.39
N VAL A 209 -7.67 14.54 6.13
CA VAL A 209 -8.31 15.16 4.97
C VAL A 209 -9.68 14.52 4.75
N THR A 210 -10.65 14.94 5.55
CA THR A 210 -12.05 14.49 5.39
C THR A 210 -12.57 14.79 3.98
N ASN A 211 -13.22 13.80 3.35
CA ASN A 211 -13.79 13.88 2.01
C ASN A 211 -12.80 14.21 0.86
N TRP A 212 -11.51 13.87 0.99
CA TRP A 212 -10.53 14.08 -0.10
C TRP A 212 -10.97 13.41 -1.43
N ASN A 213 -11.70 12.30 -1.36
CA ASN A 213 -12.31 11.63 -2.51
C ASN A 213 -13.23 12.54 -3.33
N ARG A 214 -13.86 13.54 -2.70
CA ARG A 214 -14.70 14.53 -3.41
C ARG A 214 -13.89 15.43 -4.34
N LEU A 215 -12.56 15.54 -4.17
CA LEU A 215 -11.71 16.30 -5.09
C LEU A 215 -11.83 15.76 -6.53
N TYR A 216 -12.08 14.46 -6.71
CA TYR A 216 -12.26 13.80 -8.01
C TYR A 216 -13.65 14.00 -8.64
N GLY A 217 -14.53 14.76 -7.99
CA GLY A 217 -15.87 15.05 -8.48
C GLY A 217 -16.81 13.84 -8.50
N ASN A 218 -17.96 13.98 -9.17
CA ASN A 218 -19.04 12.98 -9.16
C ASN A 218 -18.69 11.66 -9.88
N GLN A 219 -17.65 11.66 -10.72
CA GLN A 219 -17.15 10.44 -11.37
C GLN A 219 -16.28 9.62 -10.41
N GLY A 220 -15.80 10.20 -9.31
CA GLY A 220 -14.93 9.53 -8.36
C GLY A 220 -13.55 9.22 -8.94
N PHE A 221 -12.86 8.29 -8.29
CA PHE A 221 -11.50 7.87 -8.64
C PHE A 221 -11.34 6.36 -8.58
N ILE A 222 -10.35 5.86 -9.30
CA ILE A 222 -9.86 4.50 -9.20
C ILE A 222 -8.49 4.58 -8.55
N GLN A 223 -8.30 3.80 -7.49
CA GLN A 223 -6.98 3.58 -6.92
C GLN A 223 -6.35 2.38 -7.62
N TYR A 224 -5.12 2.54 -8.07
CA TYR A 224 -4.38 1.51 -8.81
C TYR A 224 -3.05 1.28 -8.12
N GLN A 225 -2.79 0.02 -7.74
CA GLN A 225 -1.57 -0.36 -7.05
C GLN A 225 -1.01 -1.65 -7.60
N PHE A 226 0.27 -1.63 -7.91
CA PHE A 226 1.01 -2.78 -8.40
C PHE A 226 2.38 -2.87 -7.72
N ILE A 227 3.07 -3.98 -7.97
CA ILE A 227 4.47 -4.19 -7.61
C ILE A 227 5.22 -4.83 -8.78
N VAL A 228 6.47 -4.42 -9.00
CA VAL A 228 7.41 -5.06 -9.94
C VAL A 228 8.71 -5.43 -9.20
N PRO A 229 9.43 -6.49 -9.61
CA PRO A 229 10.70 -6.87 -9.01
C PRO A 229 11.75 -5.73 -8.99
N LEU A 230 12.68 -5.76 -8.03
CA LEU A 230 13.67 -4.70 -7.84
C LEU A 230 14.60 -4.51 -9.05
N ASP A 231 14.93 -5.59 -9.75
CA ASP A 231 15.76 -5.61 -10.95
C ASP A 231 15.01 -5.10 -12.21
N ARG A 232 13.70 -4.82 -12.08
CA ARG A 232 12.84 -4.29 -13.15
C ARG A 232 12.52 -2.81 -12.98
N THR A 233 13.50 -2.02 -12.52
CA THR A 233 13.41 -0.55 -12.43
C THR A 233 13.16 0.10 -13.80
N ASP A 234 13.59 -0.53 -14.89
CA ASP A 234 13.29 -0.14 -16.27
C ASP A 234 11.78 -0.14 -16.54
N VAL A 235 11.06 -1.16 -16.06
CA VAL A 235 9.61 -1.28 -16.19
C VAL A 235 8.91 -0.23 -15.35
N LEU A 236 9.34 -0.02 -14.11
CA LEU A 236 8.79 1.03 -13.25
C LEU A 236 8.92 2.41 -13.93
N ARG A 237 10.10 2.72 -14.50
CA ARG A 237 10.30 3.95 -15.27
C ARG A 237 9.32 4.04 -16.42
N ARG A 238 9.20 2.97 -17.21
CA ARG A 238 8.31 2.94 -18.37
C ARG A 238 6.85 3.13 -18.02
N VAL A 239 6.41 2.62 -16.87
CA VAL A 239 5.07 2.84 -16.33
C VAL A 239 4.87 4.31 -15.95
N ILE A 240 5.82 4.92 -15.26
CA ILE A 240 5.77 6.35 -14.91
C ILE A 240 5.74 7.23 -16.17
N GLU A 241 6.58 6.94 -17.16
CA GLU A 241 6.54 7.60 -18.49
C GLU A 241 5.17 7.47 -19.12
N THR A 242 4.60 6.26 -19.14
CA THR A 242 3.30 5.98 -19.74
C THR A 242 2.17 6.79 -19.08
N PHE A 243 2.18 6.92 -17.75
CA PHE A 243 1.23 7.77 -17.03
C PHE A 243 1.48 9.27 -17.27
N SER A 244 2.74 9.69 -17.31
CA SER A 244 3.13 11.09 -17.53
C SER A 244 2.74 11.59 -18.92
N ASP A 245 3.01 10.78 -19.95
CA ASP A 245 2.69 11.06 -21.35
C ASP A 245 1.17 11.14 -21.57
N ALA A 246 0.42 10.24 -20.93
CA ALA A 246 -1.04 10.28 -20.91
C ALA A 246 -1.60 11.48 -20.12
N GLY A 247 -0.75 12.22 -19.41
CA GLY A 247 -1.15 13.36 -18.58
C GLY A 247 -2.03 12.93 -17.40
N VAL A 248 -1.86 11.70 -16.91
CA VAL A 248 -2.59 11.20 -15.75
C VAL A 248 -2.21 12.02 -14.54
N ALA A 249 -3.18 12.78 -14.08
CA ALA A 249 -3.01 13.68 -12.97
C ALA A 249 -3.38 12.93 -11.69
N SER A 250 -2.38 12.41 -11.00
CA SER A 250 -2.52 11.77 -9.69
C SER A 250 -2.06 12.69 -8.58
N PHE A 251 -2.96 12.97 -7.62
CA PHE A 251 -2.63 13.78 -6.44
C PHE A 251 -1.73 13.00 -5.47
N LEU A 252 -1.97 11.69 -5.36
CA LEU A 252 -1.25 10.78 -4.49
C LEU A 252 -0.67 9.65 -5.33
N ALA A 253 0.58 9.83 -5.75
CA ALA A 253 1.40 8.75 -6.25
C ALA A 253 2.45 8.40 -5.19
N VAL A 254 2.37 7.18 -4.67
CA VAL A 254 3.18 6.70 -3.55
C VAL A 254 4.05 5.55 -4.03
N LEU A 255 5.36 5.75 -4.00
CA LEU A 255 6.37 4.74 -4.28
C LEU A 255 6.96 4.21 -2.97
N LYS A 256 7.14 2.90 -2.90
CA LYS A 256 7.87 2.23 -1.82
C LYS A 256 8.78 1.14 -2.38
N ARG A 257 9.93 0.96 -1.74
CA ARG A 257 10.70 -0.27 -1.84
C ARG A 257 10.14 -1.27 -0.84
N MET A 258 9.89 -2.49 -1.28
CA MET A 258 9.34 -3.57 -0.49
C MET A 258 10.41 -4.63 -0.27
N GLY A 259 10.52 -5.14 0.95
CA GLY A 259 11.39 -6.27 1.29
C GLY A 259 10.81 -7.63 0.93
N PRO A 260 11.42 -8.71 1.44
CA PRO A 260 11.07 -10.10 1.10
C PRO A 260 9.59 -10.44 1.30
N GLN A 261 9.07 -11.32 0.43
CA GLN A 261 7.73 -11.88 0.55
C GLN A 261 7.65 -12.83 1.77
N ASN A 262 6.46 -12.93 2.38
CA ASN A 262 6.15 -13.94 3.39
C ASN A 262 5.71 -15.29 2.78
N LEU A 263 5.13 -16.19 3.58
CA LEU A 263 4.73 -17.53 3.14
C LEU A 263 3.32 -17.61 2.54
N ALA A 264 2.49 -16.56 2.64
CA ALA A 264 1.12 -16.57 2.12
C ALA A 264 1.09 -16.62 0.58
N PRO A 265 0.46 -17.65 -0.02
CA PRO A 265 0.39 -17.80 -1.48
C PRO A 265 -0.20 -16.59 -2.20
N MET A 266 -1.19 -15.94 -1.59
CA MET A 266 -1.94 -14.80 -2.15
C MET A 266 -1.50 -13.45 -1.56
N SER A 267 -0.37 -13.41 -0.83
CA SER A 267 0.20 -12.15 -0.37
C SER A 267 0.59 -11.27 -1.56
N PHE A 268 0.17 -10.00 -1.52
CA PHE A 268 0.52 -9.02 -2.55
C PHE A 268 1.97 -8.57 -2.46
N PRO A 269 2.49 -8.18 -1.28
CA PRO A 269 3.88 -7.75 -1.17
C PRO A 269 4.87 -8.82 -1.60
N THR A 270 5.78 -8.43 -2.47
CA THR A 270 6.99 -9.19 -2.85
C THR A 270 8.18 -8.25 -2.78
N GLU A 271 9.40 -8.76 -2.90
CA GLU A 271 10.57 -7.89 -2.96
C GLU A 271 10.56 -7.09 -4.28
N GLY A 272 10.44 -5.76 -4.19
CA GLY A 272 10.18 -4.97 -5.38
C GLY A 272 9.79 -3.51 -5.13
N TRP A 273 9.50 -2.83 -6.24
CA TRP A 273 8.99 -1.47 -6.26
C TRP A 273 7.46 -1.49 -6.34
N THR A 274 6.78 -0.96 -5.33
CA THR A 274 5.33 -0.76 -5.39
C THR A 274 4.99 0.70 -5.63
N LEU A 275 4.13 0.94 -6.62
CA LEU A 275 3.57 2.24 -6.93
C LEU A 275 2.06 2.18 -6.74
N THR A 276 1.53 3.10 -5.94
CA THR A 276 0.09 3.36 -5.82
C THR A 276 -0.20 4.72 -6.44
N LEU A 277 -1.26 4.82 -7.24
CA LEU A 277 -1.75 6.09 -7.76
C LEU A 277 -3.27 6.13 -7.75
N ASP A 278 -3.79 7.33 -7.52
CA ASP A 278 -5.21 7.65 -7.67
C ASP A 278 -5.48 8.37 -8.99
N MET A 279 -6.49 7.92 -9.73
CA MET A 279 -6.83 8.45 -11.05
C MET A 279 -8.31 8.78 -11.12
N ALA A 280 -8.67 9.89 -11.75
CA ALA A 280 -10.07 10.20 -12.01
C ALA A 280 -10.71 9.10 -12.86
N ALA A 281 -11.82 8.52 -12.40
CA ALA A 281 -12.44 7.37 -13.08
C ALA A 281 -12.99 7.75 -14.47
N GLY A 282 -13.36 9.01 -14.66
CA GLY A 282 -13.84 9.56 -15.94
C GLY A 282 -12.74 9.90 -16.95
N LEU A 283 -11.48 9.55 -16.69
CA LEU A 283 -10.38 9.82 -17.62
C LEU A 283 -10.60 9.05 -18.94
N LYS A 284 -10.65 9.78 -20.06
CA LYS A 284 -10.85 9.18 -21.39
C LYS A 284 -9.65 8.29 -21.73
N GLY A 285 -9.93 7.06 -22.16
CA GLY A 285 -8.90 6.08 -22.53
C GLY A 285 -8.25 5.37 -21.33
N LEU A 286 -8.80 5.55 -20.12
CA LEU A 286 -8.27 4.93 -18.91
C LEU A 286 -8.23 3.39 -18.99
N PRO A 287 -9.27 2.68 -19.48
CA PRO A 287 -9.22 1.23 -19.59
C PRO A 287 -8.07 0.73 -20.48
N GLU A 288 -7.84 1.38 -21.62
CA GLU A 288 -6.76 1.04 -22.55
C GLU A 288 -5.38 1.36 -21.96
N LEU A 289 -5.29 2.46 -21.20
CA LEU A 289 -4.08 2.81 -20.47
C LEU A 289 -3.75 1.78 -19.39
N LEU A 290 -4.73 1.41 -18.57
CA LEU A 290 -4.57 0.39 -17.53
C LEU A 290 -4.19 -0.95 -18.13
N ALA A 291 -4.89 -1.42 -19.17
CA ALA A 291 -4.55 -2.68 -19.84
C ALA A 291 -3.11 -2.73 -20.36
N ARG A 292 -2.59 -1.60 -20.89
CA ARG A 292 -1.18 -1.50 -21.31
C ARG A 292 -0.22 -1.59 -20.14
N VAL A 293 -0.53 -0.91 -19.03
CA VAL A 293 0.31 -0.95 -17.82
C VAL A 293 0.25 -2.31 -17.15
N ASP A 294 -0.93 -2.93 -17.05
CA ASP A 294 -1.12 -4.30 -16.54
C ASP A 294 -0.23 -5.28 -17.29
N ALA A 295 -0.21 -5.22 -18.63
CA ALA A 295 0.67 -6.06 -19.43
C ALA A 295 2.15 -5.85 -19.06
N MET A 296 2.61 -4.60 -18.97
CA MET A 296 4.01 -4.29 -18.58
C MET A 296 4.35 -4.85 -17.20
N VAL A 297 3.46 -4.68 -16.22
CA VAL A 297 3.64 -5.16 -14.84
C VAL A 297 3.71 -6.69 -14.81
N LEU A 298 2.76 -7.37 -15.44
CA LEU A 298 2.67 -8.82 -15.43
C LEU A 298 3.78 -9.48 -16.25
N ASP A 299 4.19 -8.87 -17.37
CA ASP A 299 5.33 -9.33 -18.18
C ASP A 299 6.66 -9.18 -17.41
N ALA A 300 6.69 -8.29 -16.43
CA ALA A 300 7.82 -8.10 -15.54
C ALA A 300 7.87 -9.08 -14.34
N GLY A 301 6.88 -9.98 -14.22
CA GLY A 301 6.72 -10.83 -13.05
C GLY A 301 6.10 -10.11 -11.84
N GLY A 302 5.53 -8.93 -12.07
CA GLY A 302 4.81 -8.16 -11.06
C GLY A 302 3.38 -8.65 -10.82
N ARG A 303 2.65 -7.96 -9.94
CA ARG A 303 1.24 -8.23 -9.62
C ARG A 303 0.49 -6.99 -9.13
N HIS A 304 -0.84 -7.08 -9.08
CA HIS A 304 -1.72 -6.01 -8.59
C HIS A 304 -2.24 -6.33 -7.20
N TYR A 305 -2.50 -5.29 -6.40
CA TYR A 305 -3.02 -5.48 -5.05
C TYR A 305 -4.54 -5.63 -5.06
N LEU A 306 -5.03 -6.82 -4.69
CA LEU A 306 -6.46 -7.12 -4.70
C LEU A 306 -7.31 -6.21 -3.80
N ALA A 307 -6.75 -5.70 -2.69
CA ALA A 307 -7.47 -4.78 -1.81
C ALA A 307 -7.73 -3.40 -2.46
N LYS A 308 -7.05 -3.09 -3.57
CA LYS A 308 -7.22 -1.86 -4.35
C LYS A 308 -7.77 -2.14 -5.76
N ASP A 309 -8.04 -3.41 -6.08
CA ASP A 309 -8.47 -3.80 -7.41
C ASP A 309 -9.98 -3.63 -7.60
N SER A 310 -10.34 -3.11 -8.76
CA SER A 310 -11.72 -3.05 -9.26
C SER A 310 -11.83 -3.35 -10.77
N HIS A 311 -10.74 -3.73 -11.45
CA HIS A 311 -10.72 -3.78 -12.92
C HIS A 311 -9.91 -4.93 -13.52
N VAL A 312 -8.95 -5.54 -12.80
CA VAL A 312 -8.07 -6.53 -13.42
C VAL A 312 -8.85 -7.77 -13.87
N ALA A 313 -8.38 -8.37 -14.96
CA ALA A 313 -8.95 -9.60 -15.50
C ALA A 313 -8.53 -10.83 -14.68
N PRO A 314 -9.30 -11.94 -14.69
CA PRO A 314 -8.91 -13.19 -14.02
C PRO A 314 -7.54 -13.72 -14.47
N SER A 315 -7.17 -13.51 -15.75
CA SER A 315 -5.84 -13.88 -16.26
C SER A 315 -4.69 -13.12 -15.57
N ALA A 316 -4.92 -11.89 -15.11
CA ALA A 316 -3.92 -11.11 -14.40
C ALA A 316 -3.56 -11.75 -13.06
N VAL A 317 -4.54 -12.30 -12.35
CA VAL A 317 -4.30 -12.99 -11.07
C VAL A 317 -3.51 -14.27 -11.28
N ARG A 318 -3.88 -15.09 -12.27
CA ARG A 318 -3.13 -16.31 -12.61
C ARG A 318 -1.66 -16.03 -12.95
N ARG A 319 -1.40 -14.93 -13.65
CA ARG A 319 -0.04 -14.52 -14.01
C ARG A 319 0.73 -13.90 -12.83
N GLY A 320 0.06 -13.07 -12.05
CA GLY A 320 0.67 -12.32 -10.96
C GLY A 320 0.90 -13.15 -9.70
N TYR A 321 0.13 -14.21 -9.47
CA TYR A 321 0.19 -15.05 -8.27
C TYR A 321 0.54 -16.50 -8.64
N PRO A 322 1.84 -16.86 -8.76
CA PRO A 322 2.27 -18.19 -9.20
C PRO A 322 1.83 -19.36 -8.30
N ARG A 323 1.52 -19.07 -7.03
CA ARG A 323 1.04 -20.05 -6.03
C ARG A 323 -0.49 -20.09 -5.92
N LEU A 324 -1.20 -19.58 -6.94
CA LEU A 324 -2.66 -19.56 -6.94
C LEU A 324 -3.27 -20.97 -6.87
N ASP A 325 -2.75 -21.95 -7.61
CA ASP A 325 -3.32 -23.30 -7.62
C ASP A 325 -3.13 -24.03 -6.27
N GLU A 326 -1.99 -23.78 -5.61
CA GLU A 326 -1.76 -24.20 -4.21
C GLU A 326 -2.83 -23.60 -3.29
N TRP A 327 -3.06 -22.28 -3.39
CA TRP A 327 -4.06 -21.60 -2.59
C TRP A 327 -5.49 -22.11 -2.85
N LEU A 328 -5.85 -22.32 -4.12
CA LEU A 328 -7.16 -22.83 -4.51
C LEU A 328 -7.44 -24.21 -3.89
N SER A 329 -6.42 -25.08 -3.87
CA SER A 329 -6.52 -26.41 -3.25
C SER A 329 -6.81 -26.32 -1.75
N VAL A 330 -6.09 -25.43 -1.04
CA VAL A 330 -6.32 -25.22 0.40
C VAL A 330 -7.69 -24.57 0.66
N ARG A 331 -8.08 -23.59 -0.16
CA ARG A 331 -9.40 -22.93 -0.08
C ARG A 331 -10.54 -23.91 -0.30
N GLU A 332 -10.39 -24.85 -1.23
CA GLU A 332 -11.37 -25.94 -1.46
C GLU A 332 -11.47 -26.89 -0.28
N ALA A 333 -10.36 -27.20 0.40
CA ALA A 333 -10.38 -28.01 1.61
C ALA A 333 -11.05 -27.30 2.79
N MET A 334 -10.84 -25.98 2.93
CA MET A 334 -11.46 -25.15 3.98
C MET A 334 -12.93 -24.80 3.68
N ASP A 335 -13.31 -24.81 2.41
CA ASP A 335 -14.67 -24.50 1.95
C ASP A 335 -15.15 -25.45 0.82
N PRO A 336 -15.43 -26.72 1.15
CA PRO A 336 -15.85 -27.72 0.17
C PRO A 336 -17.24 -27.44 -0.42
N ALA A 337 -18.07 -26.69 0.30
CA ALA A 337 -19.40 -26.28 -0.15
C ALA A 337 -19.38 -25.00 -1.01
N GLY A 338 -18.24 -24.32 -1.12
CA GLY A 338 -18.11 -23.07 -1.86
C GLY A 338 -19.00 -21.93 -1.33
N MET A 339 -19.19 -21.87 0.00
CA MET A 339 -20.04 -20.85 0.63
C MET A 339 -19.39 -19.46 0.64
N TRP A 340 -18.08 -19.38 0.84
CA TRP A 340 -17.35 -18.11 0.95
C TRP A 340 -17.09 -17.53 -0.44
N ARG A 341 -17.95 -16.59 -0.84
CA ARG A 341 -17.91 -15.96 -2.16
C ARG A 341 -18.12 -14.45 -2.06
N SER A 342 -17.37 -13.72 -2.88
CA SER A 342 -17.49 -12.28 -3.08
C SER A 342 -17.55 -11.93 -4.57
N ASP A 343 -17.97 -10.69 -4.90
CA ASP A 343 -17.91 -10.20 -6.30
C ASP A 343 -16.49 -10.28 -6.88
N LEU A 344 -15.49 -9.94 -6.05
CA LEU A 344 -14.08 -10.06 -6.41
C LEU A 344 -13.72 -11.51 -6.74
N SER A 345 -14.11 -12.47 -5.90
CA SER A 345 -13.79 -13.88 -6.13
C SER A 345 -14.42 -14.45 -7.40
N ARG A 346 -15.64 -14.02 -7.76
CA ARG A 346 -16.32 -14.42 -8.99
C ARG A 346 -15.62 -13.83 -10.21
N ARG A 347 -15.39 -12.51 -10.22
CA ARG A 347 -14.72 -11.81 -11.32
C ARG A 347 -13.32 -12.36 -11.60
N LEU A 348 -12.59 -12.70 -10.56
CA LEU A 348 -11.20 -13.15 -10.65
C LEU A 348 -11.05 -14.68 -10.76
N GLY A 349 -12.15 -15.43 -10.75
CA GLY A 349 -12.12 -16.89 -10.85
C GLY A 349 -11.43 -17.58 -9.67
N LEU A 350 -11.56 -17.02 -8.46
CA LEU A 350 -11.00 -17.57 -7.22
C LEU A 350 -11.92 -18.63 -6.56
N VAL A 351 -13.12 -18.79 -7.10
CA VAL A 351 -14.12 -19.78 -6.69
C VAL A 351 -14.65 -20.50 -7.94
N GLN A 352 -14.86 -21.82 -7.86
CA GLN A 352 -15.43 -22.58 -8.97
C GLN A 352 -16.91 -22.23 -9.17
N GLY A 353 -17.37 -22.14 -10.42
CA GLY A 353 -18.80 -21.99 -10.77
C GLY A 353 -19.29 -20.54 -10.86
N ALA A 354 -18.64 -19.71 -11.68
CA ALA A 354 -19.16 -18.44 -12.17
C ALA A 354 -19.39 -18.51 -13.67
#